data_AF-A0A9E4ZLT4-F1
#
_entry.id   AF-A0A9E4ZLT4-F1
#
_cell.length_a   1.000
_cell.length_b   1.000
_cell.length_c   1.000
_cell.angle_alpha   90.00
_cell.angle_beta   90.00
_cell.angle_gamma   90.00
#
_symmetry.space_group_name_H-M   'P 1'
#
loop_
_entity.id
_entity.type
_entity.pdbx_description
1 polymer ?
#
loop_
_entity_poly.entity_id
_entity_poly.type
_entity_poly.pdbx_seq_one_letter_code
_entity_poly.pdbx_strand_id
1 'polypeptide(L)'
;MTNSKDGDYCNVCGGVPPDKIKIKTVLVDGKATGINQLEFIVAGVRDLNLPNDAAIREELLKWACEFNYIPTKKKPAYGDALMKEYKETQE
;
A
#
# COMPACT_ATOMS: atom_id res chain seq x y z
N MET A 1 14.27 -15.57 -33.59
CA MET A 1 13.03 -15.07 -32.98
C MET A 1 12.89 -15.74 -31.63
N THR A 2 13.27 -15.08 -30.55
CA THR A 2 13.18 -15.62 -29.19
C THR A 2 12.07 -14.86 -28.47
N ASN A 3 10.93 -15.52 -28.27
CA ASN A 3 9.81 -15.03 -27.47
C ASN A 3 10.31 -14.76 -26.05
N SER A 4 10.60 -13.49 -25.75
CA SER A 4 10.94 -13.03 -24.41
C SER A 4 9.67 -12.95 -23.57
N LYS A 5 9.29 -14.10 -23.02
CA LYS A 5 8.40 -14.35 -21.88
C LYS A 5 7.38 -13.22 -21.60
N ASP A 6 6.21 -13.35 -22.22
CA ASP A 6 4.98 -12.78 -21.67
C ASP A 6 4.89 -13.12 -20.17
N GLY A 7 4.55 -12.14 -19.35
CA GLY A 7 4.61 -12.21 -17.88
C GLY A 7 3.90 -13.41 -17.24
N ASP A 8 4.11 -13.58 -15.94
CA ASP A 8 3.42 -14.63 -15.17
C ASP A 8 1.96 -14.25 -14.94
N TYR A 9 1.08 -14.79 -15.79
CA TYR A 9 -0.36 -14.55 -15.78
C TYR A 9 -1.13 -15.77 -15.27
N CYS A 10 -2.27 -15.53 -14.63
CA CYS A 10 -3.22 -16.54 -14.20
C CYS A 10 -3.69 -17.36 -15.40
N ASN A 11 -3.44 -18.66 -15.39
CA ASN A 11 -3.86 -19.56 -16.48
C ASN A 11 -5.39 -19.74 -16.61
N VAL A 12 -6.17 -19.24 -15.64
CA VAL A 12 -7.64 -19.31 -15.66
C VAL A 12 -8.27 -18.09 -16.34
N CYS A 13 -7.83 -16.88 -16.00
CA CYS A 13 -8.44 -15.64 -16.47
C CYS A 13 -7.49 -14.67 -17.20
N GLY A 14 -6.20 -15.02 -17.33
CA GLY A 14 -5.16 -14.16 -17.91
C GLY A 14 -4.76 -12.96 -17.03
N GLY A 15 -5.31 -12.84 -15.81
CA GLY A 15 -4.99 -11.76 -14.87
C GLY A 15 -3.69 -11.97 -14.09
N VAL A 16 -3.43 -11.14 -13.08
CA VAL A 16 -2.31 -11.37 -12.14
C VAL A 16 -2.64 -12.58 -11.24
N PRO A 17 -1.73 -13.54 -11.05
CA PRO A 17 -1.94 -14.66 -10.14
C PRO A 17 -2.29 -14.19 -8.72
N PRO A 18 -3.31 -14.76 -8.04
CA PRO A 18 -3.74 -14.34 -6.70
C PRO A 18 -2.60 -14.31 -5.67
N ASP A 19 -1.69 -15.28 -5.73
CA ASP A 19 -0.56 -15.40 -4.78
C ASP A 19 0.46 -14.26 -4.89
N LYS A 20 0.40 -13.48 -5.98
CA LYS A 20 1.26 -12.30 -6.19
C LYS A 20 0.61 -11.00 -5.73
N ILE A 21 -0.67 -11.03 -5.35
CA ILE A 21 -1.43 -9.87 -4.91
C ILE A 21 -1.10 -9.60 -3.43
N LYS A 22 -0.29 -8.56 -3.17
CA LYS A 22 0.10 -8.13 -1.82
C LYS A 22 -0.87 -7.09 -1.27
N ILE A 23 -2.16 -7.42 -1.16
CA ILE A 23 -3.18 -6.53 -0.59
C ILE A 23 -3.36 -6.87 0.90
N LYS A 24 -3.22 -5.87 1.78
CA LYS A 24 -3.62 -5.97 3.19
C LYS A 24 -4.86 -5.14 3.46
N THR A 25 -5.69 -5.59 4.37
CA THR A 25 -6.91 -4.88 4.77
C THR A 25 -6.63 -4.01 6.00
N VAL A 26 -7.00 -2.74 5.91
CA VAL A 26 -6.93 -1.76 7.02
C VAL A 26 -8.33 -1.16 7.24
N LEU A 27 -8.56 -0.56 8.40
CA LEU A 27 -9.79 0.16 8.68
C LEU A 27 -9.62 1.64 8.36
N VAL A 28 -10.22 2.09 7.25
CA VAL A 28 -10.33 3.51 6.91
C VAL A 28 -11.71 4.00 7.30
N ASP A 29 -11.83 4.90 8.28
CA ASP A 29 -13.12 5.46 8.71
C ASP A 29 -14.13 4.34 9.10
N GLY A 30 -13.62 3.32 9.80
CA GLY A 30 -14.37 2.12 10.20
C GLY A 30 -14.68 1.12 9.08
N LYS A 31 -14.25 1.38 7.84
CA LYS A 31 -14.49 0.49 6.69
C LYS A 31 -13.26 -0.32 6.32
N ALA A 32 -13.43 -1.63 6.22
CA ALA A 32 -12.42 -2.53 5.70
C ALA A 32 -12.04 -2.14 4.27
N THR A 33 -10.78 -1.78 4.07
CA THR A 33 -10.24 -1.24 2.83
C THR A 33 -8.96 -1.98 2.48
N GLY A 34 -8.88 -2.53 1.27
CA GLY A 34 -7.66 -3.15 0.76
C GLY A 34 -6.65 -2.10 0.33
N ILE A 35 -5.42 -2.20 0.84
CA ILE A 35 -4.26 -1.40 0.45
C ILE A 35 -3.24 -2.32 -0.20
N ASN A 36 -3.00 -2.10 -1.49
CA ASN A 36 -1.96 -2.76 -2.25
C ASN A 36 -0.59 -2.28 -1.79
N GLN A 37 0.36 -3.22 -1.65
CA GLN A 37 1.76 -2.97 -1.27
C GLN A 37 1.95 -2.32 0.12
N LEU A 38 1.01 -2.47 1.06
CA LEU A 38 1.07 -1.81 2.37
C LEU A 38 2.39 -2.06 3.13
N GLU A 39 2.86 -3.30 3.18
CA GLU A 39 4.11 -3.65 3.88
C GLU A 39 5.32 -2.97 3.24
N PHE A 40 5.38 -2.95 1.91
CA PHE A 40 6.44 -2.27 1.16
C PHE A 40 6.42 -0.76 1.42
N ILE A 41 5.23 -0.15 1.43
CA ILE A 41 5.05 1.27 1.73
C ILE A 41 5.53 1.58 3.15
N VAL A 42 5.08 0.82 4.15
CA VAL A 42 5.45 1.04 5.56
C VAL A 42 6.96 0.86 5.77
N ALA A 43 7.56 -0.21 5.24
CA ALA A 43 8.99 -0.44 5.33
C ALA A 43 9.79 0.68 4.66
N GLY A 44 9.42 1.07 3.43
CA GLY A 44 10.11 2.12 2.71
C GLY A 44 10.06 3.48 3.42
N VAL A 45 8.93 3.83 4.03
CA VAL A 45 8.83 5.09 4.80
C VAL A 45 9.62 5.03 6.11
N ARG A 46 9.79 3.85 6.74
CA ARG A 46 10.67 3.69 7.91
C ARG A 46 12.13 3.98 7.56
N ASP A 47 12.59 3.47 6.42
CA ASP A 47 13.97 3.65 5.97
C ASP A 47 14.33 5.13 5.71
N LEU A 48 13.33 5.99 5.51
CA LEU A 48 13.53 7.44 5.37
C LEU A 48 13.89 8.15 6.69
N ASN A 49 13.71 7.50 7.85
CA ASN A 49 14.05 8.05 9.18
C ASN A 49 13.50 9.48 9.40
N LEU A 50 12.23 9.68 9.05
CA LEU A 50 11.58 11.00 9.10
C LEU A 50 11.41 11.49 10.55
N PRO A 51 11.53 12.80 10.79
CA PRO A 51 11.71 13.34 12.14
C PRO A 51 10.44 13.43 12.98
N ASN A 52 9.26 13.32 12.37
CA ASN A 52 7.98 13.47 13.08
C ASN A 52 6.80 12.80 12.35
N ASP A 53 5.72 12.57 13.09
CA ASP A 53 4.48 11.94 12.62
C ASP A 53 3.85 12.63 11.41
N ALA A 54 3.96 13.96 11.29
CA ALA A 54 3.38 14.70 10.17
C ALA A 54 4.10 14.37 8.85
N ALA A 55 5.44 14.37 8.88
CA ALA A 55 6.27 13.99 7.75
C ALA A 55 6.07 12.51 7.36
N ILE A 56 5.97 11.62 8.35
CA ILE A 56 5.69 10.19 8.13
C ILE A 56 4.33 10.02 7.44
N ARG A 57 3.28 10.67 7.95
CA ARG A 57 1.94 10.61 7.37
C ARG A 57 1.91 11.10 5.93
N GLU A 58 2.63 12.17 5.63
CA GLU A 58 2.73 12.73 4.28
C GLU A 58 3.37 11.74 3.30
N GLU A 59 4.50 11.13 3.65
CA GLU A 59 5.15 10.13 2.80
C GLU A 59 4.36 8.83 2.68
N LEU A 60 3.73 8.35 3.76
CA LEU A 60 2.82 7.20 3.70
C LEU A 60 1.68 7.45 2.70
N LEU A 61 1.05 8.62 2.76
CA LEU A 61 -0.02 8.99 1.84
C LEU A 61 0.48 9.12 0.40
N LYS A 62 1.65 9.71 0.19
CA LYS A 62 2.26 9.86 -1.13
C LYS A 62 2.48 8.50 -1.78
N TRP A 63 3.18 7.58 -1.11
CA TRP A 63 3.43 6.24 -1.65
C TRP A 63 2.13 5.44 -1.80
N ALA A 64 1.21 5.52 -0.84
CA ALA A 64 -0.07 4.84 -0.95
C ALA A 64 -0.88 5.30 -2.17
N CYS A 65 -0.82 6.59 -2.54
CA CYS A 65 -1.48 7.12 -3.74
C CYS A 65 -0.87 6.60 -5.06
N GLU A 66 0.41 6.22 -5.09
CA GLU A 66 1.04 5.66 -6.28
C GLU A 66 0.50 4.26 -6.61
N PHE A 67 0.19 3.47 -5.57
CA PHE A 67 -0.28 2.08 -5.72
C PHE A 67 -1.80 1.93 -5.59
N ASN A 68 -2.50 2.94 -5.06
CA ASN A 68 -3.91 2.86 -4.70
C ASN A 68 -4.65 4.16 -5.06
N TYR A 69 -5.90 4.05 -5.49
CA TYR A 69 -6.76 5.22 -5.63
C TYR A 69 -7.23 5.71 -4.25
N ILE A 70 -6.80 6.90 -3.84
CA ILE A 70 -7.23 7.57 -2.61
C ILE A 70 -7.99 8.85 -2.96
N PRO A 71 -9.31 8.93 -2.72
CA PRO A 71 -10.07 10.15 -2.94
C PRO A 71 -9.50 11.32 -2.11
N THR A 72 -9.33 12.49 -2.73
CA THR A 72 -8.76 13.68 -2.06
C THR A 72 -9.47 14.01 -0.75
N LYS A 73 -10.80 13.91 -0.72
CA LYS A 73 -11.62 14.17 0.48
C LYS A 73 -11.42 13.15 1.61
N LYS A 74 -10.89 11.97 1.30
CA LYS A 74 -10.64 10.88 2.24
C LYS A 74 -9.16 10.75 2.65
N LYS A 75 -8.25 11.55 2.08
CA LYS A 75 -6.84 11.57 2.48
C LYS A 75 -6.60 11.66 3.99
N PRO A 76 -7.35 12.47 4.77
CA PRO A 76 -7.21 12.45 6.23
C PRO A 76 -7.46 11.06 6.82
N ALA A 77 -8.61 10.45 6.55
CA ALA A 77 -8.95 9.13 7.09
C ALA A 77 -7.95 8.02 6.66
N TYR A 78 -7.47 8.07 5.42
CA TYR A 78 -6.41 7.15 4.97
C TYR A 78 -5.09 7.40 5.72
N GLY A 79 -4.73 8.66 5.94
CA GLY A 79 -3.53 9.00 6.70
C GLY A 79 -3.59 8.50 8.15
N ASP A 80 -4.75 8.57 8.80
CA ASP A 80 -4.92 8.02 10.15
C ASP A 80 -4.79 6.48 10.16
N ALA A 81 -5.41 5.81 9.18
CA ALA A 81 -5.31 4.36 9.03
C ALA A 81 -3.85 3.92 8.76
N LEU A 82 -3.16 4.55 7.81
CA LEU A 82 -1.77 4.22 7.47
C LEU A 82 -0.82 4.49 8.64
N MET A 83 -1.01 5.60 9.38
CA MET A 83 -0.23 5.89 10.57
C MET A 83 -0.43 4.86 11.67
N LYS A 84 -1.65 4.32 11.82
CA LYS A 84 -1.93 3.23 12.75
C LYS A 84 -1.12 1.99 12.38
N GLU A 85 -1.20 1.54 11.13
CA GLU A 85 -0.44 0.38 10.65
C GLU A 85 1.07 0.58 10.79
N TYR A 86 1.57 1.79 10.48
CA TYR A 86 2.97 2.15 10.64
C TYR A 86 3.46 2.00 12.09
N LYS A 87 2.63 2.38 13.08
CA LYS A 87 2.96 2.27 14.51
C LYS A 87 2.77 0.86 15.05
N GLU A 88 1.74 0.15 14.63
CA GLU A 88 1.44 -1.21 15.09
C GLU A 88 2.45 -2.24 14.58
N THR A 89 3.08 -2.00 13.44
CA THR A 89 4.10 -2.90 12.87
C THR A 89 5.49 -2.70 13.51
N GLN A 90 5.63 -1.92 14.60
CA GLN A 90 6.92 -1.75 15.28
C GLN A 90 7.23 -3.02 16.09
N GLU A 91 7.94 -3.96 15.48
CA GLU A 91 8.66 -5.04 16.17
C GLU A 91 10.11 -4.62 16.45
#